data_AF-A0A3D2RRT6-F1
#
_entry.id   AF-A0A3D2RRT6-F1
#
_cell.length_a   1.000
_cell.length_b   1.000
_cell.length_c   1.000
_cell.angle_alpha   90.00
_cell.angle_beta   90.00
_cell.angle_gamma   90.00
#
_symmetry.space_group_name_H-M   'P 1'
#
loop_
_entity.id
_entity.type
_entity.pdbx_description
1 polymer ?
#
loop_
_entity_poly.entity_id
_entity_poly.type
_entity_poly.pdbx_seq_one_letter_code
_entity_poly.pdbx_strand_id
1 'polypeptide(L)'
;PNLAVHPKFQHQGLGRQLIQAVLDYFRQEGMHMAKIETLEQNPVGTTFYPKMGFTEIARQIHYVQPLNPEAPDQDLTNDQE
;
A
#
# COMPACT_ATOMS: atom_id res chain seq x y z
N PRO A 1 8.22 1.30 6.13
CA PRO A 1 8.95 0.78 4.96
C PRO A 1 7.92 0.25 3.98
N ASN A 2 7.82 0.88 2.82
CA ASN A 2 6.72 0.65 1.91
C ASN A 2 7.17 -0.28 0.77
N LEU A 3 6.22 -1.07 0.27
CA LEU A 3 6.47 -1.97 -0.85
C LEU A 3 6.32 -1.18 -2.15
N ALA A 4 7.43 -0.92 -2.82
CA ALA A 4 7.44 -0.21 -4.09
C ALA A 4 8.21 -0.96 -5.17
N VAL A 5 7.77 -0.80 -6.42
CA VAL A 5 8.53 -1.17 -7.61
C VAL A 5 8.78 0.10 -8.40
N HIS A 6 10.05 0.39 -8.65
CA HIS A 6 10.46 1.57 -9.41
C HIS A 6 9.74 1.60 -10.78
N PRO A 7 9.22 2.76 -11.26
CA PRO A 7 8.35 2.85 -12.44
C PRO A 7 8.85 2.12 -13.68
N LYS A 8 10.16 2.22 -13.98
CA LYS A 8 10.81 1.52 -15.10
C LYS A 8 10.68 -0.02 -15.08
N PHE A 9 10.36 -0.61 -13.93
CA PHE A 9 10.28 -2.05 -13.74
C PHE A 9 8.85 -2.54 -13.38
N GLN A 10 7.87 -1.65 -13.41
CA GLN A 10 6.47 -2.00 -13.15
C GLN A 10 5.88 -2.86 -14.29
N HIS A 11 4.74 -3.50 -14.02
CA HIS A 11 4.01 -4.36 -14.97
C HIS A 11 4.78 -5.62 -15.45
N GLN A 12 5.91 -5.95 -14.83
CA GLN A 12 6.70 -7.16 -15.11
C GLN A 12 6.47 -8.28 -14.08
N GLY A 13 5.45 -8.15 -13.23
CA GLY A 13 5.13 -9.12 -12.17
C GLY A 13 6.01 -9.01 -10.91
N LEU A 14 6.95 -8.06 -10.84
CA LEU A 14 7.82 -7.89 -9.67
C LEU A 14 7.05 -7.62 -8.37
N GLY A 15 6.01 -6.78 -8.40
CA GLY A 15 5.19 -6.52 -7.21
C GLY A 15 4.54 -7.79 -6.66
N ARG A 16 4.07 -8.67 -7.55
CA ARG A 16 3.51 -9.98 -7.17
C ARG A 16 4.57 -10.88 -6.54
N GLN A 17 5.76 -10.93 -7.11
CA GLN A 17 6.87 -11.73 -6.56
C GLN A 17 7.23 -11.25 -5.15
N LEU A 18 7.31 -9.93 -4.95
CA LEU A 18 7.60 -9.35 -3.64
C LEU A 18 6.52 -9.66 -2.60
N ILE A 19 5.24 -9.46 -2.93
CA ILE A 19 4.14 -9.82 -2.02
C ILE A 19 4.17 -11.31 -1.67
N GLN A 20 4.35 -12.17 -2.67
CA GLN A 20 4.38 -13.62 -2.43
C GLN A 20 5.51 -14.01 -1.49
N ALA A 21 6.72 -13.48 -1.71
CA ALA A 21 7.87 -13.74 -0.84
C ALA A 21 7.60 -13.31 0.61
N VAL A 22 6.99 -12.14 0.82
CA VAL A 22 6.61 -11.65 2.17
C VAL A 22 5.55 -12.54 2.81
N LEU A 23 4.52 -12.94 2.06
CA LEU A 23 3.47 -13.84 2.58
C LEU A 23 4.02 -15.22 2.93
N ASP A 24 4.94 -15.75 2.12
CA ASP A 24 5.59 -17.03 2.41
C ASP A 24 6.46 -16.94 3.66
N TYR A 25 7.20 -15.84 3.84
CA TYR A 25 7.94 -15.56 5.06
C TYR A 25 7.02 -15.48 6.28
N PHE A 26 5.92 -14.71 6.21
CA PHE A 26 4.96 -14.62 7.32
C PHE A 26 4.38 -15.98 7.73
N ARG A 27 4.10 -16.86 6.75
CA ARG A 27 3.66 -18.24 7.03
C ARG A 27 4.74 -19.06 7.73
N GLN A 28 6.01 -18.92 7.32
CA GLN A 28 7.15 -19.61 7.93
C GLN A 28 7.37 -19.18 9.38
N GLU A 29 7.14 -17.90 9.68
CA GLU A 29 7.21 -17.33 11.04
C GLU A 29 5.96 -17.64 11.90
N GLY A 30 5.00 -18.41 11.38
CA GLY A 30 3.78 -18.78 12.12
C GLY A 30 2.77 -17.64 12.27
N MET A 31 2.86 -16.59 11.47
CA MET A 31 1.89 -15.50 11.47
C MET A 31 0.57 -15.94 10.84
N HIS A 32 -0.55 -15.45 11.38
CA HIS A 32 -1.88 -15.83 10.90
C HIS A 32 -2.51 -14.82 9.93
N MET A 33 -2.07 -13.56 9.97
CA MET A 33 -2.68 -12.47 9.20
C MET A 33 -1.61 -11.53 8.66
N ALA A 34 -1.76 -11.15 7.40
CA ALA A 34 -1.05 -10.03 6.79
C ALA A 34 -2.02 -8.87 6.63
N LYS A 35 -1.62 -7.68 7.05
CA LYS A 35 -2.42 -6.45 6.89
C LYS A 35 -1.69 -5.51 5.93
N ILE A 36 -2.45 -4.88 5.05
CA ILE A 36 -2.01 -3.77 4.22
C ILE A 36 -3.02 -2.64 4.32
N GLU A 37 -2.54 -1.41 4.33
CA GLU A 37 -3.34 -0.20 4.23
C GLU A 37 -3.00 0.47 2.89
N THR A 38 -4.01 0.99 2.21
CA THR A 38 -3.83 1.74 0.96
C THR A 38 -4.86 2.85 0.90
N LEU A 39 -4.54 3.92 0.20
CA LEU A 39 -5.48 4.98 -0.10
C LEU A 39 -6.50 4.49 -1.15
N GLU A 40 -7.75 4.97 -1.04
CA GLU A 40 -8.80 4.70 -2.03
C GLU A 40 -8.41 5.25 -3.41
N GLN A 41 -7.66 6.35 -3.44
CA GLN A 41 -7.15 6.96 -4.66
C GLN A 41 -5.95 6.21 -5.27
N ASN A 42 -5.52 5.08 -4.71
CA ASN A 42 -4.47 4.23 -5.31
C ASN A 42 -5.09 3.22 -6.28
N PRO A 43 -5.17 3.51 -7.60
CA PRO A 43 -5.82 2.63 -8.58
C PRO A 43 -5.09 1.30 -8.74
N VAL A 44 -3.81 1.23 -8.38
CA VAL A 44 -3.04 -0.02 -8.41
C VAL A 44 -3.49 -0.89 -7.24
N GLY A 45 -3.56 -0.34 -6.03
CA GLY A 45 -3.92 -1.06 -4.81
C GLY A 45 -5.31 -1.73 -4.88
N THR A 46 -6.31 -1.04 -5.43
CA THR A 46 -7.69 -1.52 -5.53
C THR A 46 -7.85 -2.81 -6.32
N THR A 47 -6.96 -3.06 -7.29
CA THR A 47 -6.99 -4.30 -8.09
C THR A 47 -5.89 -5.28 -7.72
N PHE A 48 -4.74 -4.78 -7.26
CA PHE A 48 -3.56 -5.60 -6.99
C PHE A 48 -3.72 -6.45 -5.72
N TYR A 49 -4.12 -5.87 -4.58
CA TYR A 49 -4.22 -6.61 -3.32
C TYR A 49 -5.30 -7.69 -3.32
N PRO A 50 -6.52 -7.45 -3.87
CA PRO A 50 -7.51 -8.52 -4.01
C PRO A 50 -7.02 -9.69 -4.87
N LYS A 51 -6.26 -9.42 -5.95
CA LYS A 51 -5.65 -10.47 -6.79
C LYS A 51 -4.58 -11.29 -6.05
N MET A 52 -4.00 -10.75 -4.97
CA MET A 52 -3.04 -11.45 -4.11
C MET A 52 -3.72 -12.20 -2.95
N GLY A 53 -5.06 -12.14 -2.83
CA GLY A 53 -5.82 -12.83 -1.79
C GLY A 53 -6.12 -11.98 -0.54
N PHE A 54 -5.82 -10.68 -0.55
CA PHE A 54 -6.26 -9.78 0.50
C PHE A 54 -7.76 -9.48 0.37
N THR A 55 -8.42 -9.26 1.50
CA THR A 55 -9.83 -8.86 1.56
C THR A 55 -9.94 -7.49 2.22
N GLU A 56 -10.75 -6.59 1.66
CA GLU A 56 -11.10 -5.33 2.31
C GLU A 56 -11.92 -5.62 3.57
N ILE A 57 -11.45 -5.17 4.73
CA ILE A 57 -12.12 -5.41 6.02
C ILE A 57 -12.59 -4.11 6.70
N ALA A 58 -12.10 -2.95 6.27
CA ALA A 58 -12.43 -1.65 6.85
C ALA A 58 -12.01 -0.49 5.92
N ARG A 59 -12.60 0.69 6.15
CA ARG A 59 -12.16 1.98 5.59
C ARG A 59 -11.76 2.92 6.71
N GLN A 60 -10.68 3.68 6.51
CA GLN A 60 -10.17 4.68 7.46
C GLN A 60 -10.42 6.08 6.91
N ILE A 61 -10.96 6.98 7.74
CA ILE A 61 -11.17 8.39 7.41
C ILE A 61 -10.16 9.20 8.21
N HIS A 62 -9.33 9.98 7.51
CA HIS A 62 -8.32 10.84 8.12
C HIS A 62 -8.73 12.31 7.94
N TYR A 63 -8.74 13.06 9.04
CA TYR A 63 -8.93 14.52 9.03
C TYR A 63 -7.59 15.20 9.31
N VAL A 64 -7.29 16.24 8.54
CA VAL A 64 -6.11 17.08 8.73
C VAL A 64 -6.53 18.54 8.70
N GLN A 65 -5.93 19.36 9.56
CA GLN A 65 -6.16 20.81 9.58
C GLN A 65 -4.79 21.49 9.51
N PRO A 66 -4.53 22.34 8.49
CA PRO A 66 -3.32 23.13 8.47
C PRO A 66 -3.32 24.10 9.65
N LEU A 67 -2.24 24.09 10.45
CA LEU A 67 -2.07 25.01 11.58
C LEU A 67 -1.45 26.35 11.16
N ASN A 68 -0.83 26.40 9.98
CA ASN A 68 -0.29 27.60 9.36
C ASN A 68 -0.86 27.71 7.93
N PRO A 69 -1.52 28.81 7.54
CA PRO A 69 -2.07 28.99 6.20
C PRO A 69 -1.03 29.02 5.07
N GLU A 70 0.27 29.15 5.38
CA GLU A 70 1.34 29.16 4.39
C GLU A 70 1.99 27.78 4.15
N ALA A 71 1.62 26.74 4.90
CA ALA A 71 2.13 25.40 4.67
C ALA A 71 1.52 24.85 3.36
N PRO A 72 2.33 24.59 2.31
CA PRO A 72 1.79 24.10 1.05
C PRO A 72 1.12 22.74 1.25
N ASP A 73 -0.05 22.59 0.65
CA ASP A 73 -0.87 21.36 0.54
C ASP A 73 -0.17 20.24 -0.28
N GLN A 74 1.15 20.32 -0.46
CA GLN A 74 1.88 19.50 -1.45
C GLN A 74 2.21 18.09 -0.96
N ASP A 75 2.18 17.81 0.34
CA ASP A 75 2.55 16.51 0.90
C ASP A 75 1.36 15.60 1.28
N LEU A 76 0.11 16.08 1.24
CA LEU A 76 -1.05 15.22 1.54
C LEU A 76 -1.44 14.30 0.37
N THR A 77 -0.83 14.47 -0.80
CA THR A 77 -1.12 13.69 -2.01
C THR A 77 -0.04 12.67 -2.36
N ASN A 78 1.05 12.63 -1.61
CA ASN A 78 2.25 11.89 -2.00
C ASN A 78 2.77 10.97 -0.90
N ASP A 79 1.90 10.13 -0.34
CA ASP A 79 2.33 8.87 0.31
C ASP A 79 2.74 7.82 -0.75
N GLN A 80 3.59 8.24 -1.71
CA GLN A 80 4.34 7.38 -2.60
C GLN A 80 5.82 7.38 -2.16
N GLU A 81 6.08 6.94 -0.94
CA GLU A 81 7.35 6.27 -0.62
C GLU A 81 7.09 4.79 -0.38
#